data_AF-A0A7C9AA77-F1
#
_entry.id   AF-A0A7C9AA77-F1
#
_cell.length_a   1.000
_cell.length_b   1.000
_cell.length_c   1.000
_cell.angle_alpha   90.00
_cell.angle_beta   90.00
_cell.angle_gamma   90.00
#
_symmetry.space_group_name_H-M   'P 1'
#
loop_
_entity.id
_entity.type
_entity.pdbx_description
1 polymer ?
#
loop_
_entity_poly.entity_id
_entity_poly.type
_entity_poly.pdbx_seq_one_letter_code
_entity_poly.pdbx_strand_id
1 'polypeptide(L)'
;RDVALSLLFSESESAELRNESLAILSMFPPFDSECSSIASDQSKIAYLVSSLCNSSSIEVRVNSAALIESILAGTMSSELRSHITNSDEIFAGVIGILTTPVPSPRTLKIGVKTLFALCL
;
A
#
# COMPACT_ATOMS: atom_id res chain seq x y z
N ARG A 1 -1.96 0.10 16.17
CA ARG A 1 -1.92 0.21 14.70
C ARG A 1 -2.85 1.32 14.25
N ASP A 2 -4.01 1.42 14.90
CA ASP A 2 -5.00 2.50 14.81
C ASP A 2 -4.39 3.91 14.75
N VAL A 3 -3.48 4.26 15.67
CA VAL A 3 -2.84 5.60 15.67
C VAL A 3 -2.02 5.85 14.40
N ALA A 4 -1.29 4.85 13.91
CA ALA A 4 -0.53 4.99 12.68
C ALA A 4 -1.46 5.08 11.46
N LEU A 5 -2.58 4.36 11.47
CA LEU A 5 -3.60 4.48 10.42
C LEU A 5 -4.25 5.88 10.43
N SER A 6 -4.60 6.40 11.60
CA SER A 6 -5.17 7.75 11.71
C SER A 6 -4.19 8.81 11.22
N LEU A 7 -2.90 8.69 11.57
CA LEU A 7 -1.87 9.62 11.11
C LEU A 7 -1.64 9.49 9.60
N LEU A 8 -1.55 8.28 9.05
CA LEU A 8 -1.32 8.04 7.63
C LEU A 8 -2.38 8.67 6.74
N PHE A 9 -3.65 8.55 7.13
CA PHE A 9 -4.79 9.03 6.36
C PHE A 9 -5.29 10.43 6.77
N SER A 10 -4.59 11.09 7.71
CA SER A 10 -4.92 12.48 8.08
C SER A 10 -4.26 13.47 7.12
N GLU A 11 -5.07 14.31 6.47
CA GLU A 11 -4.58 15.38 5.59
C GLU A 11 -3.98 16.57 6.35
N SER A 12 -4.26 16.69 7.66
CA SER A 12 -3.70 17.75 8.50
C SER A 12 -2.25 17.51 8.89
N GLU A 13 -1.75 16.29 8.74
CA GLU A 13 -0.41 15.90 9.16
C GLU A 13 0.64 16.16 8.06
N SER A 14 1.88 16.37 8.50
CA SER A 14 3.00 16.57 7.58
C SER A 14 3.24 15.33 6.72
N ALA A 15 3.71 15.52 5.49
CA ALA A 15 4.07 14.42 4.61
C ALA A 15 5.13 13.49 5.25
N GLU A 16 6.06 14.04 6.03
CA GLU A 16 7.06 13.28 6.77
C GLU A 16 6.43 12.34 7.79
N LEU A 17 5.52 12.84 8.64
CA LEU A 17 4.86 12.01 9.66
C LEU A 17 3.99 10.92 9.03
N ARG A 18 3.34 11.23 7.90
CA ARG A 18 2.56 10.26 7.13
C ARG A 18 3.45 9.16 6.54
N ASN A 19 4.61 9.52 6.00
CA ASN A 19 5.58 8.56 5.48
C ASN A 19 6.16 7.65 6.57
N GLU A 20 6.45 8.19 7.76
CA GLU A 20 6.89 7.39 8.92
C GLU A 20 5.78 6.45 9.40
N SER A 21 4.54 6.93 9.45
CA SER A 21 3.38 6.10 9.78
C SER A 21 3.19 4.96 8.78
N LEU A 22 3.38 5.23 7.49
CA LEU A 22 3.39 4.22 6.43
C LEU A 22 4.50 3.19 6.61
N ALA A 23 5.72 3.63 6.96
CA ALA A 23 6.83 2.73 7.23
C ALA A 23 6.51 1.78 8.39
N ILE A 24 5.96 2.29 9.49
CA ILE A 24 5.50 1.49 10.64
C ILE A 24 4.45 0.47 10.19
N LEU A 25 3.42 0.90 9.44
CA LEU A 25 2.36 0.01 8.97
C LEU A 25 2.85 -1.04 7.97
N SER A 26 3.91 -0.77 7.21
CA SER A 26 4.54 -1.76 6.34
C SER A 26 5.26 -2.89 7.10
N MET A 27 5.66 -2.63 8.35
CA MET A 27 6.30 -3.61 9.24
C MET A 27 5.29 -4.28 10.18
N PHE A 28 4.26 -3.54 10.57
CA PHE A 28 3.22 -3.97 11.50
C PHE A 28 1.85 -3.83 10.82
N PRO A 29 1.51 -4.74 9.89
CA PRO A 29 0.32 -4.61 9.06
C PRO A 29 -0.97 -4.57 9.89
N PRO A 30 -2.01 -3.88 9.39
CA PRO A 30 -3.31 -3.82 10.04
C PRO A 30 -3.93 -5.22 10.27
N PHE A 31 -4.85 -5.30 11.22
CA PHE A 31 -5.72 -6.45 11.41
C PHE A 31 -6.75 -6.55 10.28
N ASP A 32 -7.30 -7.74 10.04
CA ASP A 32 -8.25 -7.99 8.95
C ASP A 32 -9.48 -7.05 8.95
N SER A 33 -9.94 -6.66 10.15
CA SER A 33 -11.02 -5.67 10.31
C SER A 33 -10.62 -4.27 9.85
N GLU A 34 -9.39 -3.85 10.15
CA GLU A 34 -8.82 -2.58 9.67
C GLU A 34 -8.57 -2.64 8.16
N CYS A 35 -8.07 -3.77 7.63
CA CYS A 35 -7.90 -4.00 6.19
C CYS A 35 -9.22 -3.83 5.43
N SER A 36 -10.28 -4.47 5.91
CA SER A 36 -11.61 -4.37 5.29
C SER A 36 -12.16 -2.94 5.35
N SER A 37 -11.93 -2.23 6.46
CA SER A 37 -12.31 -0.81 6.58
C SER A 37 -11.55 0.08 5.59
N ILE A 38 -10.25 -0.15 5.41
CA ILE A 38 -9.45 0.61 4.44
C ILE A 38 -9.87 0.27 3.00
N ALA A 39 -10.08 -1.02 2.69
CA ALA A 39 -10.50 -1.47 1.37
C ALA A 39 -11.87 -0.92 0.94
N SER A 40 -12.76 -0.65 1.91
CA SER A 40 -14.05 -0.01 1.66
C SER A 40 -13.98 1.50 1.38
N ASP A 41 -12.84 2.13 1.63
CA ASP A 41 -12.64 3.57 1.52
C ASP A 41 -11.77 3.90 0.31
N GLN A 42 -12.42 4.27 -0.80
CA GLN A 42 -11.76 4.55 -2.07
C GLN A 42 -10.72 5.67 -1.96
N SER A 43 -10.92 6.64 -1.05
CA SER A 43 -9.97 7.75 -0.87
C SER A 43 -8.65 7.26 -0.29
N LYS A 44 -8.71 6.32 0.66
CA LYS A 44 -7.52 5.70 1.26
C LYS A 44 -6.77 4.83 0.26
N ILE A 45 -7.49 4.05 -0.54
CA ILE A 45 -6.88 3.25 -1.61
C ILE A 45 -6.24 4.14 -2.66
N ALA A 46 -6.93 5.18 -3.11
CA ALA A 46 -6.39 6.15 -4.07
C ALA A 46 -5.12 6.84 -3.53
N TYR A 47 -5.09 7.20 -2.23
CA TYR A 47 -3.90 7.75 -1.60
C TYR A 47 -2.71 6.76 -1.61
N LEU A 48 -2.94 5.49 -1.30
CA LEU A 48 -1.88 4.47 -1.33
C LEU A 48 -1.37 4.21 -2.75
N VAL A 49 -2.27 4.14 -3.73
CA VAL A 49 -1.89 3.97 -5.15
C VAL A 49 -1.13 5.19 -5.65
N SER A 50 -1.58 6.40 -5.32
CA SER A 50 -0.84 7.62 -5.66
C SER A 50 0.54 7.66 -5.01
N SER A 51 0.66 7.24 -3.74
CA SER A 51 1.95 7.16 -3.04
C SER A 51 2.90 6.12 -3.66
N LEU A 52 2.35 5.01 -4.14
CA LEU A 52 3.08 3.98 -4.88
C LEU A 52 3.60 4.47 -6.25
N CYS A 53 2.80 5.25 -6.98
CA CYS A 53 3.12 5.71 -8.33
C CYS A 53 3.98 6.99 -8.35
N ASN A 54 3.66 7.96 -7.49
CA ASN A 54 4.11 9.35 -7.66
C ASN A 54 5.20 9.77 -6.67
N SER A 55 5.48 8.99 -5.61
CA SER A 55 6.50 9.38 -4.64
C SER A 55 7.91 9.33 -5.25
N SER A 56 8.70 10.37 -5.00
CA SER A 56 10.12 10.40 -5.40
C SER A 56 10.98 9.43 -4.58
N SER A 57 10.51 9.00 -3.40
CA SER A 57 11.22 8.06 -2.54
C SER A 57 10.82 6.62 -2.87
N ILE A 58 11.79 5.80 -3.26
CA ILE A 58 11.58 4.37 -3.48
C ILE A 58 11.09 3.66 -2.20
N GLU A 59 11.50 4.11 -1.03
CA GLU A 59 11.07 3.51 0.24
C GLU A 59 9.58 3.74 0.49
N VAL A 60 9.08 4.95 0.23
CA VAL A 60 7.64 5.26 0.34
C VAL A 60 6.84 4.42 -0.64
N ARG A 61 7.32 4.24 -1.88
CA ARG A 61 6.67 3.40 -2.88
C ARG A 61 6.63 1.93 -2.44
N VAL A 62 7.74 1.40 -1.95
CA VAL A 62 7.82 0.02 -1.44
C VAL A 62 6.95 -0.17 -0.20
N ASN A 63 6.92 0.77 0.72
CA ASN A 63 6.07 0.71 1.91
C ASN A 63 4.58 0.77 1.53
N SER A 64 4.23 1.59 0.53
CA SER A 64 2.87 1.64 -0.05
C SER A 64 2.47 0.29 -0.63
N ALA A 65 3.32 -0.32 -1.45
CA ALA A 65 3.07 -1.65 -2.03
C ALA A 65 2.92 -2.73 -0.94
N ALA A 66 3.72 -2.67 0.12
CA ALA A 66 3.63 -3.62 1.25
C ALA A 66 2.32 -3.48 2.02
N LEU A 67 1.87 -2.24 2.25
CA LEU A 67 0.59 -1.99 2.91
C LEU A 67 -0.59 -2.41 2.03
N ILE A 68 -0.57 -2.10 0.73
CA ILE A 68 -1.57 -2.56 -0.24
C ILE A 68 -1.65 -4.10 -0.25
N GLU A 69 -0.50 -4.79 -0.28
CA GLU A 69 -0.47 -6.25 -0.22
C GLU A 69 -1.08 -6.79 1.08
N SER A 70 -0.79 -6.16 2.21
CA SER A 70 -1.35 -6.54 3.50
C SER A 70 -2.86 -6.31 3.57
N ILE A 71 -3.35 -5.22 2.99
CA ILE A 71 -4.79 -4.92 2.89
C ILE A 71 -5.47 -5.97 2.01
N LEU A 72 -4.91 -6.30 0.85
CA LEU A 72 -5.42 -7.36 -0.01
C LEU A 72 -5.44 -8.69 0.74
N ALA A 73 -4.34 -9.10 1.36
CA ALA A 73 -4.23 -10.36 2.09
C ALA A 73 -5.23 -10.46 3.26
N GLY A 74 -5.47 -9.35 3.99
CA GLY A 74 -6.41 -9.29 5.11
C GLY A 74 -7.87 -9.04 4.71
N THR A 75 -8.16 -8.75 3.44
CA THR A 75 -9.53 -8.51 2.95
C THR A 75 -10.10 -9.79 2.33
N MET A 76 -11.06 -10.40 3.03
CA MET A 76 -11.71 -11.64 2.60
C MET A 76 -12.83 -11.41 1.56
N SER A 77 -13.38 -10.20 1.47
CA SER A 77 -14.43 -9.87 0.50
C SER A 77 -13.84 -9.70 -0.90
N SER A 78 -14.24 -10.57 -1.83
CA SER A 78 -13.84 -10.48 -3.24
C SER A 78 -14.27 -9.16 -3.89
N GLU A 79 -15.40 -8.58 -3.47
CA GLU A 79 -15.88 -7.29 -3.97
C GLU A 79 -14.92 -6.16 -3.57
N LEU A 80 -14.55 -6.10 -2.29
CA LEU A 80 -13.60 -5.09 -1.80
C LEU A 80 -12.20 -5.27 -2.40
N ARG A 81 -11.75 -6.52 -2.59
CA ARG A 81 -10.50 -6.79 -3.31
C ARG A 81 -10.56 -6.22 -4.72
N SER A 82 -11.69 -6.39 -5.42
CA SER A 82 -11.85 -5.89 -6.79
C SER A 82 -11.77 -4.36 -6.89
N HIS A 83 -12.21 -3.62 -5.86
CA HIS A 83 -12.04 -2.17 -5.81
C HIS A 83 -10.56 -1.76 -5.81
N ILE A 84 -9.73 -2.53 -5.11
CA ILE A 84 -8.28 -2.28 -5.05
C ILE A 84 -7.63 -2.67 -6.38
N THR A 85 -7.94 -3.86 -6.91
CA THR A 85 -7.29 -4.36 -8.15
C THR A 85 -7.68 -3.57 -9.39
N ASN A 86 -8.87 -2.97 -9.40
CA ASN A 86 -9.35 -2.10 -10.49
C ASN A 86 -8.88 -0.64 -10.34
N SER A 87 -8.09 -0.31 -9.31
CA SER A 87 -7.49 1.02 -9.21
C SER A 87 -6.50 1.22 -10.34
N ASP A 88 -6.68 2.29 -11.11
CA ASP A 88 -5.81 2.63 -12.22
C ASP A 88 -4.34 2.71 -11.75
N GLU A 89 -3.43 2.32 -12.63
CA GLU A 89 -1.99 2.39 -12.43
C GLU A 89 -1.41 1.50 -11.32
N ILE A 90 -2.20 0.78 -10.52
CA ILE A 90 -1.68 -0.03 -9.40
C ILE A 90 -0.66 -1.08 -9.88
N PHE A 91 -0.95 -1.80 -10.97
CA PHE A 91 -0.01 -2.74 -11.58
C PHE A 91 1.25 -2.05 -12.09
N ALA A 92 1.11 -0.90 -12.75
CA ALA A 92 2.24 -0.13 -13.27
C ALA A 92 3.13 0.40 -12.12
N GLY A 93 2.53 0.84 -11.02
CA GLY A 93 3.23 1.27 -9.81
C GLY A 93 4.06 0.16 -9.18
N VAL A 94 3.48 -1.06 -9.06
CA VAL A 94 4.20 -2.23 -8.53
C VAL A 94 5.30 -2.69 -9.48
N ILE A 95 5.05 -2.75 -10.79
CA ILE A 95 6.09 -3.05 -11.78
C ILE A 95 7.21 -2.01 -11.70
N GLY A 96 6.85 -0.74 -11.52
CA GLY A 96 7.80 0.37 -11.41
C GLY A 96 8.72 0.31 -10.20
N ILE A 97 8.39 -0.43 -9.12
CA ILE A 97 9.35 -0.67 -8.03
C ILE A 97 10.29 -1.85 -8.35
N LEU A 98 9.80 -2.85 -9.10
CA LEU A 98 10.57 -4.02 -9.52
C LEU A 98 11.62 -3.68 -10.60
N THR A 99 11.34 -2.68 -11.43
CA THR A 99 12.21 -2.26 -12.54
C THR A 99 13.17 -1.12 -12.17
N THR A 100 13.31 -0.81 -10.87
CA THR A 100 14.31 0.16 -10.42
C THR A 100 15.74 -0.35 -10.69
N PRO A 101 16.73 0.55 -10.96
CA PRO A 101 18.05 0.12 -11.46
C PRO A 101 18.81 -0.84 -10.55
N VAL A 102 18.61 -0.77 -9.23
CA VAL A 102 19.22 -1.66 -8.24
C VAL A 102 18.19 -1.94 -7.14
N PRO A 103 17.25 -2.88 -7.36
CA PRO A 103 16.20 -3.14 -6.39
C PRO A 103 16.77 -3.91 -5.20
N SER A 104 16.42 -3.47 -3.98
CA SER A 104 16.79 -4.22 -2.78
C SER A 104 16.07 -5.58 -2.73
N PRO A 105 16.58 -6.59 -1.99
CA PRO A 105 15.88 -7.85 -1.78
C PRO A 105 14.45 -7.65 -1.22
N ARG A 106 14.27 -6.64 -0.35
CA ARG A 106 12.95 -6.26 0.18
C ARG A 106 12.04 -5.73 -0.94
N THR A 107 12.56 -4.85 -1.80
CA THR A 107 11.82 -4.30 -2.95
C THR A 107 11.29 -5.41 -3.85
N LEU A 108 12.15 -6.37 -4.21
CA LEU A 108 11.75 -7.53 -5.03
C LEU A 108 10.70 -8.38 -4.33
N LYS A 109 10.94 -8.73 -3.06
CA LYS A 109 9.99 -9.52 -2.26
C LYS A 109 8.62 -8.86 -2.21
N ILE A 110 8.57 -7.58 -1.84
CA ILE A 110 7.32 -6.85 -1.73
C ILE A 110 6.64 -6.73 -3.08
N GLY A 111 7.34 -6.28 -4.12
CA GLY A 111 6.74 -6.13 -5.45
C GLY A 111 6.13 -7.42 -5.99
N VAL A 112 6.82 -8.56 -5.85
CA VAL A 112 6.28 -9.86 -6.25
C VAL A 112 5.08 -10.25 -5.38
N LYS A 113 5.16 -10.11 -4.05
CA LYS A 113 4.01 -10.41 -3.17
C LYS A 113 2.78 -9.57 -3.53
N THR A 114 2.97 -8.27 -3.78
CA THR A 114 1.87 -7.37 -4.15
C THR A 114 1.28 -7.76 -5.50
N LEU A 115 2.09 -8.10 -6.51
CA LEU A 115 1.57 -8.59 -7.79
C LEU A 115 0.73 -9.86 -7.64
N PHE A 116 1.20 -10.83 -6.84
CA PHE A 116 0.42 -12.04 -6.58
C PHE A 116 -0.89 -11.73 -5.84
N ALA A 117 -0.85 -10.85 -4.85
CA ALA A 117 -2.05 -10.45 -4.11
C ALA A 117 -3.08 -9.71 -5.00
N LEU A 118 -2.64 -9.00 -6.04
CA LEU A 118 -3.52 -8.33 -7.01
C LEU A 118 -4.18 -9.30 -8.00
N CYS A 119 -3.57 -10.46 -8.24
CA CYS A 119 -4.04 -11.43 -9.23
C CYS A 119 -4.84 -12.59 -8.63
N LEU A 120 -4.80 -12.77 -7.30
CA LEU A 120 -5.46 -13.85 -6.56
C LEU A 120 -6.68 -13.34 -5.79
#